data_AF-A0AAE4ZXG2-F1
#
_entry.id   AF-A0AAE4ZXG2-F1
#
_cell.length_a   1.000
_cell.length_b   1.000
_cell.length_c   1.000
_cell.angle_alpha   90.00
_cell.angle_beta   90.00
_cell.angle_gamma   90.00
#
_symmetry.space_group_name_H-M   'P 1'
#
loop_
_entity.id
_entity.type
_entity.pdbx_description
1 polymer ?
#
loop_
_entity_poly.entity_id
_entity_poly.type
_entity_poly.pdbx_seq_one_letter_code
_entity_poly.pdbx_strand_id
1 'polypeptide(L)'
;MPIIVRLDRVMVEQKVTLTDLAERVGITLANLSILKTGKARAVRFSTLEAICRELKCQPGDLLEYVPNPVGQAREVEQQKDIEQATDTEHSV
;
A
#
# COMPACT_ATOMS: atom_id res chain seq x y z
N MET A 1 7.16 -5.06 -6.14
CA MET A 1 6.56 -5.68 -4.94
C MET A 1 5.17 -6.20 -5.22
N PRO A 2 4.97 -7.52 -5.17
CA PRO A 2 3.74 -8.17 -5.58
C PRO A 2 2.73 -8.37 -4.43
N ILE A 3 2.93 -7.78 -3.26
CA ILE A 3 1.98 -7.87 -2.14
C ILE A 3 1.32 -6.51 -1.94
N ILE A 4 -0.01 -6.47 -1.93
CA ILE A 4 -0.79 -5.26 -1.68
C ILE A 4 -1.69 -5.46 -0.46
N VAL A 5 -1.85 -4.40 0.33
CA VAL A 5 -2.77 -4.36 1.47
C VAL A 5 -4.15 -3.86 1.00
N ARG A 6 -5.19 -4.67 1.16
CA ARG A 6 -6.61 -4.43 0.81
C ARG A 6 -7.41 -3.90 2.00
N LEU A 7 -6.87 -2.89 2.66
CA LEU A 7 -7.52 -2.28 3.83
C LEU A 7 -8.83 -1.59 3.45
N ASP A 8 -8.89 -1.00 2.26
CA ASP A 8 -10.10 -0.38 1.69
C ASP A 8 -11.31 -1.32 1.65
N ARG A 9 -11.12 -2.56 1.17
CA ARG A 9 -12.18 -3.57 1.10
C ARG A 9 -12.72 -3.92 2.48
N VAL A 10 -11.83 -4.29 3.41
CA VAL A 10 -12.24 -4.71 4.76
C VAL A 10 -12.93 -3.57 5.51
N MET A 11 -12.48 -2.32 5.33
CA MET A 11 -13.13 -1.16 5.93
C MET A 11 -14.57 -0.96 5.44
N VAL A 12 -14.84 -1.19 4.15
CA VAL A 12 -16.20 -1.11 3.59
C VAL A 12 -17.08 -2.20 4.18
N GLU A 13 -16.58 -3.44 4.27
CA GLU A 13 -17.29 -4.56 4.86
C GLU A 13 -17.65 -4.28 6.34
N GLN A 14 -16.76 -3.64 7.09
CA GLN A 14 -16.96 -3.26 8.51
C GLN A 14 -17.65 -1.90 8.71
N LYS A 15 -17.94 -1.15 7.63
CA LYS A 15 -18.58 0.18 7.67
C LYS A 15 -17.89 1.19 8.59
N VAL A 16 -16.55 1.19 8.61
CA VAL A 16 -15.74 2.09 9.44
C VAL A 16 -14.97 3.09 8.58
N THR A 17 -14.81 4.32 9.07
CA THR A 17 -14.02 5.34 8.36
C THR A 17 -12.53 5.21 8.67
N LEU A 18 -11.67 5.82 7.83
CA LEU A 18 -10.22 5.79 8.04
C LEU A 18 -9.82 6.54 9.32
N THR A 19 -10.54 7.63 9.63
CA THR A 19 -10.35 8.43 10.84
C THR A 19 -10.70 7.63 12.08
N ASP A 20 -11.86 6.96 12.11
CA ASP A 20 -12.25 6.14 13.26
C ASP A 20 -11.26 4.99 13.48
N LEU A 21 -10.77 4.37 12.40
CA LEU A 21 -9.78 3.31 12.50
C LEU A 21 -8.43 3.83 13.04
N ALA A 22 -8.02 5.02 12.62
CA ALA A 22 -6.79 5.67 13.11
C ALA A 22 -6.82 5.88 14.63
N GLU A 23 -7.95 6.36 15.14
CA GLU A 23 -8.17 6.57 16.57
C GLU A 23 -8.16 5.24 17.35
N ARG A 24 -8.85 4.22 16.85
CA ARG A 24 -8.94 2.90 17.51
C ARG A 24 -7.61 2.14 17.52
N VAL A 25 -6.86 2.19 16.42
CA VAL A 25 -5.59 1.47 16.25
C VAL A 25 -4.41 2.24 16.86
N GLY A 26 -4.55 3.54 17.09
CA GLY A 26 -3.48 4.39 17.61
C GLY A 26 -2.38 4.68 16.59
N ILE A 27 -2.74 4.75 15.30
CA ILE A 27 -1.81 4.99 14.19
C ILE A 27 -2.23 6.25 13.44
N THR A 28 -1.26 7.00 12.92
CA THR A 28 -1.53 8.22 12.16
C THR A 28 -2.37 7.94 10.91
N LEU A 29 -3.24 8.89 10.57
CA LEU A 29 -4.02 8.87 9.32
C LEU A 29 -3.13 8.71 8.07
N ALA A 30 -1.93 9.31 8.07
CA ALA A 30 -0.98 9.19 6.98
C ALA A 30 -0.52 7.74 6.76
N ASN A 31 -0.16 7.02 7.83
CA ASN A 31 0.26 5.62 7.75
C ASN A 31 -0.89 4.72 7.28
N LEU A 32 -2.10 4.90 7.81
CA LEU A 32 -3.28 4.15 7.37
C LEU A 32 -3.70 4.47 5.94
N SER A 33 -3.51 5.72 5.47
CA SER A 33 -3.78 6.11 4.09
C SER A 33 -2.87 5.37 3.09
N ILE A 34 -1.59 5.22 3.44
CA ILE A 34 -0.64 4.45 2.62
C ILE A 34 -1.03 2.96 2.55
N LEU A 35 -1.52 2.38 3.66
CA LEU A 35 -2.05 1.02 3.68
C LEU A 35 -3.33 0.89 2.85
N LYS A 36 -4.29 1.81 3.02
CA LYS A 36 -5.57 1.85 2.28
C LYS A 36 -5.37 1.93 0.76
N THR A 37 -4.40 2.72 0.32
CA THR A 37 -4.13 2.92 -1.12
C THR A 37 -3.29 1.80 -1.73
N GLY A 38 -2.88 0.80 -0.94
CA GLY A 38 -2.04 -0.30 -1.42
C GLY A 38 -0.61 0.10 -1.78
N LYS A 39 -0.17 1.31 -1.39
CA LYS A 39 1.17 1.84 -1.68
C LYS A 39 2.20 1.48 -0.61
N ALA A 40 1.79 0.80 0.45
CA ALA A 40 2.67 0.38 1.53
C ALA A 40 3.76 -0.57 1.01
N ARG A 41 5.02 -0.29 1.38
CA ARG A 41 6.16 -1.18 1.08
C ARG A 41 6.37 -2.26 2.15
N ALA A 42 5.95 -1.97 3.37
CA ALA A 42 6.03 -2.86 4.50
C ALA A 42 4.92 -2.52 5.50
N VAL A 43 4.55 -3.51 6.31
CA VAL A 43 3.67 -3.33 7.47
C VAL A 43 4.27 -4.11 8.64
N ARG A 44 4.27 -3.51 9.83
CA ARG A 44 4.69 -4.22 11.05
C ARG A 44 3.58 -5.19 11.48
N PHE A 45 3.94 -6.35 11.99
CA PHE A 45 2.93 -7.29 12.48
C PHE A 45 2.07 -6.72 13.61
N SER A 46 2.62 -5.87 14.49
CA SER A 46 1.82 -5.19 15.52
C SER A 46 0.75 -4.26 14.93
N THR A 47 1.06 -3.59 13.81
CA THR A 47 0.07 -2.79 13.06
C THR A 47 -0.99 -3.70 12.44
N LEU A 48 -0.57 -4.80 11.82
CA LEU A 48 -1.48 -5.76 11.20
C LEU A 48 -2.43 -6.39 12.23
N GLU A 49 -1.90 -6.81 13.38
CA GLU A 49 -2.64 -7.34 14.52
C GLU A 49 -3.69 -6.35 15.03
N ALA A 50 -3.29 -5.09 15.26
CA ALA A 50 -4.21 -4.08 15.76
C ALA A 50 -5.34 -3.80 14.75
N ILE A 51 -5.05 -3.74 13.45
CA ILE A 51 -6.08 -3.62 12.41
C ILE A 51 -7.01 -4.84 12.43
N CYS A 52 -6.46 -6.06 12.47
CA CYS A 52 -7.25 -7.30 12.51
C CYS A 52 -8.18 -7.35 13.74
N ARG A 53 -7.70 -6.91 14.90
CA ARG A 53 -8.50 -6.85 16.13
C ARG A 53 -9.66 -5.86 16.01
N GLU A 54 -9.38 -4.63 15.55
CA GLU A 54 -10.41 -3.59 15.46
C GLU A 54 -11.43 -3.87 14.34
N LEU A 55 -10.98 -4.46 13.22
CA LEU A 55 -11.83 -4.80 12.08
C LEU A 55 -12.42 -6.21 12.13
N LYS A 56 -12.07 -7.00 13.16
CA LYS A 56 -12.49 -8.41 13.31
C LYS A 56 -12.24 -9.25 12.05
N CYS A 57 -11.08 -9.05 11.42
CA CYS A 57 -10.67 -9.76 10.21
C CYS A 57 -9.39 -10.58 10.44
N GLN A 58 -9.04 -11.42 9.48
CA GLN A 58 -7.79 -12.16 9.43
C GLN A 58 -6.75 -11.42 8.55
N PRO A 59 -5.45 -11.66 8.76
CA PRO A 59 -4.40 -11.14 7.87
C PRO A 59 -4.61 -11.49 6.40
N GLY A 60 -5.17 -12.68 6.11
CA GLY A 60 -5.49 -13.12 4.75
C GLY A 60 -6.57 -12.29 4.06
N ASP A 61 -7.42 -11.59 4.81
CA ASP A 61 -8.42 -10.67 4.25
C ASP A 61 -7.80 -9.36 3.78
N LEU A 62 -6.63 -9.01 4.35
CA LEU A 62 -5.91 -7.76 4.09
C LEU A 62 -4.79 -7.94 3.06
N LEU A 63 -4.19 -9.12 2.93
CA LEU A 63 -3.00 -9.31 2.12
C LEU A 63 -3.34 -10.03 0.81
N GLU A 64 -3.03 -9.40 -0.31
CA GLU A 64 -3.25 -9.97 -1.65
C GLU A 64 -1.95 -10.00 -2.45
N TYR A 65 -1.68 -11.15 -3.07
CA TYR A 65 -0.59 -11.29 -4.04
C TYR A 65 -1.06 -10.87 -5.44
N VAL A 66 -0.44 -9.83 -5.99
CA VAL A 66 -0.66 -9.30 -7.34
C VAL A 66 0.65 -9.39 -8.13
N PRO A 67 0.74 -10.29 -9.14
CA PRO A 67 1.94 -10.46 -9.95
C PRO A 67 2.40 -9.19 -10.66
N ASN A 68 1.45 -8.36 -11.12
CA ASN A 68 1.68 -7.11 -11.86
C ASN A 68 0.91 -5.94 -11.22
N PRO A 69 1.43 -5.37 -10.13
CA PRO A 69 0.72 -4.32 -9.39
C PRO A 69 0.72 -2.99 -10.17
N VAL A 70 -0.44 -2.34 -10.22
CA VAL A 70 -0.75 -1.15 -11.03
C VAL A 70 0.19 0.05 -10.79
N GLY A 71 0.90 0.09 -9.66
CA GLY A 71 1.90 1.13 -9.34
C GLY A 71 3.29 0.94 -9.96
N GLN A 72 3.66 -0.28 -10.37
CA GLN A 72 5.00 -0.56 -10.92
C GLN A 72 5.11 -0.27 -12.42
N ALA A 73 4.00 -0.31 -13.17
CA ALA A 73 4.03 0.01 -14.60
C ALA A 73 4.52 1.45 -14.86
N ARG A 74 4.10 2.42 -14.03
CA ARG A 74 4.47 3.83 -14.16
C ARG A 74 5.90 4.15 -13.70
N GLU A 75 6.40 3.48 -12.66
CA GLU A 75 7.80 3.64 -12.20
C GLU A 75 8.78 3.08 -13.26
N VAL A 76 8.42 1.99 -13.95
CA VAL A 76 9.25 1.40 -15.01
C VAL A 76 9.28 2.26 -16.27
N GLU A 77 8.16 2.90 -16.65
CA GLU A 77 8.12 3.84 -17.78
C GLU A 77 8.99 5.08 -17.50
N GLN A 78 8.86 5.68 -16.31
CA GLN A 78 9.62 6.88 -15.96
C GLN A 78 11.13 6.63 -15.82
N GLN A 79 11.54 5.42 -15.40
CA GLN A 79 12.96 5.04 -15.36
C GLN A 79 13.55 4.87 -16.78
N LYS A 80 12.77 4.32 -17.72
CA LYS A 80 13.19 4.18 -19.13
C LYS A 80 13.42 5.54 -19.80
N ASP A 81 12.61 6.54 -19.46
CA ASP A 81 12.76 7.90 -19.99
C ASP A 81 14.03 8.58 -19.44
N ILE A 82 14.43 8.28 -18.20
CA ILE A 82 15.65 8.83 -17.57
C ILE A 82 16.92 8.17 -18.15
N GLU A 83 16.92 6.84 -18.36
CA GLU A 83 18.06 6.13 -18.97
C GLU A 83 18.32 6.58 -20.42
N GLN A 84 17.27 6.86 -21.20
CA GLN A 84 17.43 7.34 -22.59
C GLN A 84 17.99 8.77 -22.68
N ALA A 85 17.78 9.61 -21.66
CA ALA A 85 18.30 10.96 -21.64
C ALA A 85 19.82 11.00 -21.36
N THR A 86 20.36 10.05 -20.60
CA THR A 86 21.78 10.03 -20.21
C THR A 86 22.73 9.51 -21.30
N ASP A 87 22.23 8.75 -22.27
CA ASP A 87 23.03 8.23 -23.40
C ASP A 87 23.32 9.28 -24.49
N THR A 88 22.65 10.44 -24.46
CA THR A 88 22.86 11.50 -25.47
C THR A 88 23.99 12.47 -25.11
N GLU A 89 24.41 12.53 -23.84
CA GLU A 89 25.43 13.50 -23.36
C GLU A 89 26.87 12.96 -23.39
N HIS A 90 27.10 11.70 -23.78
CA HIS A 90 28.45 11.09 -23.83
C HIS A 90 29.04 10.91 -25.24
N SER A 91 28.41 11.49 -26.27
CA SER A 91 28.88 11.44 -27.66
C SER A 91 29.11 12.84 -28.27
N VAL A 92 29.69 13.76 -27.50
CA VAL A 92 30.29 15.02 -28.01
C VAL A 92 31.67 15.21 -27.40
#